data_AF-A0A257W669-F1
#
_entry.id   AF-A0A257W669-F1
#
_cell.length_a   1.000
_cell.length_b   1.000
_cell.length_c   1.000
_cell.angle_alpha   90.00
_cell.angle_beta   90.00
_cell.angle_gamma   90.00
#
_symmetry.space_group_name_H-M   'P 1'
#
loop_
_entity.id
_entity.type
_entity.pdbx_description
1 polymer ?
#
loop_
_entity_poly.entity_id
_entity_poly.type
_entity_poly.pdbx_seq_one_letter_code
_entity_poly.pdbx_strand_id
1 'polypeptide(L)'
;MSSGMEPEIKLHFRKVGYSFFAGLIWLLVNVTAGLYFKLAIIEKNISLGNILFYIWFLASIGFLLYYFFRTWRLFFNLSGRK
;
A
#
# COMPACT_ATOMS: atom_id res chain seq x y z
N MET A 1 33.88 16.98 1.21
CA MET A 1 33.15 15.71 1.46
C MET A 1 31.65 16.01 1.50
N SER A 2 30.93 15.90 0.37
CA SER A 2 29.48 16.02 0.36
C SER A 2 28.86 14.68 0.77
N SER A 3 28.68 14.49 2.08
CA SER A 3 27.79 13.46 2.62
C SER A 3 26.34 13.93 2.42
N GLY A 4 25.92 14.00 1.16
CA GLY A 4 24.58 14.36 0.75
C GLY A 4 24.14 13.35 -0.28
N MET A 5 23.12 12.57 0.05
CA MET A 5 22.47 11.64 -0.88
C MET A 5 22.33 12.30 -2.25
N GLU A 6 22.82 11.63 -3.29
CA GLU A 6 22.73 12.14 -4.66
C GLU A 6 21.28 12.57 -4.96
N PRO A 7 21.07 13.74 -5.60
CA PRO A 7 19.74 14.33 -5.75
C PRO A 7 18.76 13.39 -6.47
N GLU A 8 19.24 12.53 -7.36
CA GLU A 8 18.45 11.49 -8.04
C GLU A 8 17.91 10.44 -7.06
N ILE A 9 18.75 9.96 -6.15
CA ILE A 9 18.37 8.97 -5.12
C ILE A 9 17.32 9.59 -4.20
N LYS A 10 17.51 10.84 -3.78
CA LYS A 10 16.57 11.56 -2.91
C LYS A 10 15.18 11.73 -3.55
N LEU A 11 15.13 12.08 -4.83
CA LEU A 11 13.88 12.17 -5.59
C LEU A 11 13.16 10.81 -5.68
N HIS A 12 13.92 9.73 -5.85
CA HIS A 12 13.37 8.39 -5.94
C HIS A 12 12.81 7.89 -4.60
N PHE A 13 13.57 8.03 -3.51
CA PHE A 13 13.10 7.69 -2.16
C PHE A 13 11.86 8.50 -1.77
N ARG A 14 11.81 9.78 -2.13
CA ARG A 14 10.63 10.62 -1.91
C ARG A 14 9.41 10.08 -2.64
N LYS A 15 9.56 9.63 -3.88
CA LYS A 15 8.47 9.04 -4.66
C LYS A 15 7.97 7.74 -4.03
N VAL A 16 8.87 6.86 -3.61
CA VAL A 16 8.51 5.61 -2.90
C VAL A 16 7.82 5.90 -1.57
N GLY A 17 8.36 6.85 -0.80
CA GLY A 17 7.77 7.29 0.47
C GLY A 17 6.36 7.84 0.29
N TYR A 18 6.13 8.70 -0.71
CA TYR A 18 4.78 9.20 -0.99
C TYR A 18 3.82 8.10 -1.45
N SER A 19 4.25 7.15 -2.28
CA SER A 19 3.41 6.01 -2.67
C SER A 19 3.06 5.13 -1.46
N PHE A 20 3.99 4.93 -0.52
CA PHE A 20 3.74 4.22 0.73
C PHE A 20 2.73 4.94 1.61
N PHE A 21 2.95 6.23 1.85
CA PHE A 21 2.05 7.07 2.65
C PHE A 21 0.65 7.13 2.03
N ALA A 22 0.54 7.29 0.71
CA ALA A 22 -0.74 7.25 0.02
C ALA A 22 -1.44 5.89 0.21
N GLY A 23 -0.69 4.78 0.16
CA GLY A 23 -1.21 3.45 0.44
C GLY A 23 -1.67 3.25 1.89
N LEU A 24 -0.95 3.80 2.86
CA LEU A 24 -1.36 3.80 4.26
C LEU A 24 -2.64 4.60 4.49
N ILE A 25 -2.74 5.79 3.89
CA ILE A 25 -3.96 6.61 3.93
C ILE A 25 -5.12 5.85 3.27
N TRP A 26 -4.88 5.19 2.15
CA TRP A 26 -5.89 4.36 1.48
C TRP A 26 -6.39 3.25 2.39
N LEU A 27 -5.51 2.53 3.08
CA LEU A 27 -5.90 1.50 4.05
C LEU A 27 -6.71 2.08 5.20
N LEU A 28 -6.29 3.24 5.74
CA LEU A 28 -7.01 3.95 6.79
C LEU A 28 -8.44 4.28 6.37
N VAL A 29 -8.62 4.84 5.16
CA VAL A 29 -9.96 5.13 4.61
C VAL A 29 -10.79 3.87 4.49
N ASN A 30 -10.23 2.76 4.02
CA ASN A 30 -10.96 1.49 3.91
C ASN A 30 -11.37 0.97 5.29
N VAL A 31 -10.48 1.00 6.29
CA VAL A 31 -10.78 0.56 7.66
C VAL A 31 -11.85 1.46 8.29
N THR A 32 -11.71 2.79 8.17
CA THR A 32 -12.69 3.73 8.70
C THR A 32 -14.04 3.57 8.03
N ALA A 33 -14.10 3.41 6.70
CA ALA A 33 -15.34 3.12 5.99
C ALA A 33 -15.94 1.78 6.43
N GLY A 34 -15.13 0.73 6.54
CA GLY A 34 -15.57 -0.59 7.02
C GLY A 34 -16.18 -0.56 8.42
N LEU A 35 -15.60 0.22 9.33
CA LEU A 35 -16.13 0.42 10.68
C LEU A 35 -17.38 1.31 10.68
N TYR A 36 -17.38 2.41 9.94
CA TYR A 36 -18.51 3.35 9.87
C TYR A 36 -19.78 2.70 9.32
N PHE A 37 -19.64 1.95 8.22
CA PHE A 37 -20.75 1.21 7.62
C PHE A 37 -21.05 -0.11 8.34
N LYS A 38 -20.36 -0.41 9.45
CA LYS A 38 -20.42 -1.69 10.20
C LYS A 38 -20.13 -2.93 9.34
N LEU A 39 -19.55 -2.76 8.16
CA LEU A 39 -19.18 -3.85 7.25
C LEU A 39 -18.03 -4.72 7.81
N ALA A 40 -17.19 -4.11 8.65
CA ALA A 40 -16.11 -4.77 9.37
C ALA A 40 -16.57 -5.47 10.66
N ILE A 41 -17.82 -5.26 11.10
CA ILE A 41 -18.36 -5.83 12.33
C ILE A 41 -19.34 -6.96 11.97
N ILE A 42 -18.93 -8.19 12.24
CA ILE A 42 -19.80 -9.37 12.04
C ILE A 42 -20.66 -9.53 13.29
N GLU A 43 -21.84 -8.91 13.30
CA GLU A 43 -22.75 -8.97 14.46
C GLU A 43 -23.48 -10.33 14.56
N LYS A 44 -24.26 -10.72 13.54
CA LYS A 44 -25.12 -11.92 13.63
C LYS A 44 -25.25 -12.75 12.35
N ASN A 45 -25.16 -12.11 11.18
CA ASN A 45 -25.13 -12.79 9.87
C ASN A 45 -24.07 -12.12 8.99
N ILE A 46 -23.35 -12.91 8.20
CA ILE A 46 -22.46 -12.38 7.17
C ILE A 46 -23.34 -11.77 6.08
N SER A 47 -23.37 -10.44 6.00
CA SER A 47 -24.02 -9.69 4.93
C SER A 47 -23.18 -9.74 3.65
N LEU A 48 -23.83 -9.68 2.48
CA LEU A 48 -23.16 -9.47 1.20
C LEU A 48 -22.23 -8.23 1.22
N GLY A 49 -22.61 -7.19 1.96
CA GLY A 49 -21.78 -6.00 2.13
C GLY A 49 -20.44 -6.30 2.82
N ASN A 50 -20.44 -7.21 3.79
CA ASN A 50 -19.23 -7.60 4.52
C ASN A 50 -18.30 -8.39 3.60
N ILE A 51 -18.87 -9.33 2.83
CA ILE A 51 -18.10 -10.15 1.87
C ILE A 51 -17.45 -9.26 0.81
N LEU A 52 -18.22 -8.34 0.22
CA LEU A 52 -17.72 -7.42 -0.80
C LEU A 52 -16.62 -6.51 -0.23
N PHE A 53 -16.81 -6.01 0.99
CA PHE A 53 -15.82 -5.20 1.70
C PHE A 53 -14.52 -5.96 1.94
N TYR A 54 -14.58 -7.20 2.43
CA TYR A 54 -13.38 -8.01 2.67
C TYR A 54 -12.65 -8.37 1.39
N ILE A 55 -13.37 -8.75 0.31
CA ILE A 55 -12.76 -9.02 -1.00
C ILE A 55 -12.03 -7.77 -1.51
N TRP A 56 -12.69 -6.61 -1.45
CA TRP A 56 -12.10 -5.34 -1.87
C TRP A 56 -10.88 -4.95 -1.03
N PHE A 57 -10.96 -5.13 0.29
CA PHE A 57 -9.87 -4.83 1.21
C PHE A 57 -8.66 -5.73 0.98
N LEU A 58 -8.88 -7.04 0.83
CA LEU A 58 -7.84 -8.02 0.47
C LEU A 58 -7.22 -7.70 -0.89
N ALA A 59 -8.03 -7.36 -1.90
CA ALA A 59 -7.53 -6.96 -3.21
C ALA A 59 -6.68 -5.67 -3.13
N SER A 60 -7.13 -4.68 -2.34
CA SER A 60 -6.39 -3.43 -2.12
C SER A 60 -5.03 -3.68 -1.46
N ILE A 61 -4.97 -4.55 -0.43
CA ILE A 61 -3.71 -4.96 0.21
C ILE A 61 -2.82 -5.70 -0.78
N GLY A 62 -3.38 -6.67 -1.51
CA GLY A 62 -2.64 -7.45 -2.51
C GLY A 62 -2.03 -6.57 -3.60
N PHE A 63 -2.77 -5.57 -4.08
CA PHE A 63 -2.28 -4.59 -5.05
C PHE A 63 -1.16 -3.71 -4.46
N LEU A 64 -1.31 -3.26 -3.21
CA LEU A 64 -0.28 -2.50 -2.51
C LEU A 64 1.01 -3.32 -2.41
N LEU A 65 0.91 -4.55 -1.89
CA LEU A 65 2.05 -5.45 -1.76
C LEU A 65 2.68 -5.75 -3.11
N TYR A 66 1.89 -6.01 -4.15
CA TYR A 66 2.41 -6.19 -5.51
C TYR A 66 3.18 -4.96 -6.01
N TYR A 67 2.65 -3.75 -5.78
CA TYR A 67 3.32 -2.50 -6.15
C TYR A 67 4.65 -2.33 -5.40
N PHE A 68 4.66 -2.62 -4.10
CA PHE A 68 5.89 -2.65 -3.29
C PHE A 68 6.89 -3.67 -3.84
N PHE A 69 6.50 -4.94 -3.98
CA PHE A 69 7.37 -6.00 -4.49
C PHE A 69 7.90 -5.72 -5.90
N ARG A 70 7.09 -5.14 -6.78
CA ARG A 70 7.52 -4.75 -8.13
C ARG A 70 8.54 -3.62 -8.09
N THR A 71 8.32 -2.61 -7.26
CA THR A 71 9.23 -1.47 -7.10
C THR A 71 10.57 -1.93 -6.51
N TRP A 72 10.54 -2.81 -5.51
CA TRP A 72 11.74 -3.32 -4.84
C TRP A 72 12.50 -4.35 -5.69
N ARG A 73 11.81 -5.19 -6.49
CA ARG A 73 12.49 -6.05 -7.48
C ARG A 73 13.14 -5.24 -8.58
N LEU A 74 12.52 -4.16 -9.04
CA LEU A 74 13.14 -3.26 -10.01
C LEU A 74 14.45 -2.68 -9.45
N PHE A 75 14.44 -2.26 -8.18
CA PHE A 75 15.63 -1.76 -7.49
C PHE A 75 16.75 -2.80 -7.42
N PHE A 76 16.44 -4.02 -6.96
CA PHE A 76 17.46 -5.08 -6.83
C PHE A 76 18.04 -5.49 -8.20
N ASN A 77 17.22 -5.54 -9.24
CA ASN A 77 17.64 -5.94 -10.58
C ASN A 77 18.48 -4.87 -11.30
N LEU A 78 18.33 -3.59 -10.92
CA LEU A 78 19.19 -2.50 -11.40
C LEU A 78 20.54 -2.47 -10.66
N SER A 79 20.60 -2.95 -9.41
CA SER A 79 21.84 -3.04 -8.63
C SER A 79 22.76 -4.20 -9.06
N GLY A 80 22.26 -5.19 -9.81
CA GLY A 80 23.03 -6.32 -10.34
C GLY A 80 23.64 -6.09 -11.73
N ARG A 81 23.51 -4.89 -12.31
CA ARG A 81 24.14 -4.49 -13.59
C ARG A 81 25.34 -3.55 -13.39
N LYS A 82 26.22 -3.89 -12.46
CA LYS A 82 27.59 -3.37 -12.41
C LYS A 82 28.57 -4.52 -12.48
#